data_AF-A0A358Y4P1-F1
#
_entry.id   AF-A0A358Y4P1-F1
#
_cell.length_a   1.000
_cell.length_b   1.000
_cell.length_c   1.000
_cell.angle_alpha   90.00
_cell.angle_beta   90.00
_cell.angle_gamma   90.00
#
_symmetry.space_group_name_H-M   'P 1'
#
loop_
_entity.id
_entity.type
_entity.pdbx_description
1 polymer ?
#
loop_
_entity_poly.entity_id
_entity_poly.type
_entity_poly.pdbx_seq_one_letter_code
_entity_poly.pdbx_strand_id
1 'polypeptide(L)'
;MNISFLKSPRVIFAISFLLMVVISFIPQIELYECHFYYKDGVQELDFKKNMSLSYFLGYGYDMEALSLYQTIDFTWKGKLMFFLLLLGFPLLVSYRFALRNKLKNQNETE
;
A
#
# COMPACT_ATOMS: atom_id res chain seq x y z
N MET A 1 -20.02 -6.84 -21.18
CA MET A 1 -19.71 -7.00 -19.74
C MET A 1 -20.81 -6.31 -18.96
N ASN A 2 -21.54 -7.04 -18.10
CA ASN A 2 -22.70 -6.49 -17.39
C ASN A 2 -22.25 -5.49 -16.30
N ILE A 3 -22.53 -4.20 -16.49
CA ILE A 3 -22.06 -3.10 -15.61
C ILE A 3 -22.76 -3.12 -14.24
N SER A 4 -23.82 -3.93 -14.07
CA SER A 4 -24.54 -4.07 -12.80
C SER A 4 -23.68 -4.58 -11.64
N PHE A 5 -22.61 -5.33 -11.93
CA PHE A 5 -21.68 -5.86 -10.92
C PHE A 5 -20.85 -4.76 -10.23
N LEU A 6 -20.58 -3.64 -10.92
CA LEU A 6 -19.82 -2.50 -10.39
C LEU A 6 -20.57 -1.69 -9.32
N LYS A 7 -21.84 -2.02 -9.03
CA LYS A 7 -22.61 -1.38 -7.96
C LYS A 7 -22.43 -2.05 -6.59
N SER A 8 -21.78 -3.21 -6.53
CA SER A 8 -21.55 -3.90 -5.26
C SER A 8 -20.38 -3.29 -4.50
N PRO A 9 -20.55 -2.85 -3.25
CA PRO A 9 -19.45 -2.31 -2.44
C PRO A 9 -18.26 -3.26 -2.32
N ARG A 10 -18.51 -4.58 -2.28
CA ARG A 10 -17.46 -5.61 -2.23
C ARG A 10 -16.58 -5.61 -3.49
N VAL A 11 -17.20 -5.38 -4.64
CA VAL A 11 -16.51 -5.34 -5.93
C VAL A 11 -15.65 -4.08 -6.03
N ILE A 12 -16.18 -2.95 -5.55
CA ILE A 12 -15.44 -1.69 -5.49
C ILE A 12 -14.24 -1.80 -4.56
N PHE A 13 -14.42 -2.43 -3.39
CA PHE A 13 -13.31 -2.73 -2.50
C PHE A 13 -12.23 -3.54 -3.22
N ALA A 14 -12.59 -4.65 -3.87
CA ALA A 14 -11.65 -5.51 -4.58
C ALA A 14 -10.90 -4.78 -5.69
N ILE A 15 -11.59 -3.96 -6.49
CA ILE A 15 -10.99 -3.16 -7.57
C ILE A 15 -10.05 -2.10 -6.99
N SER A 16 -10.49 -1.34 -5.97
CA SER A 16 -9.65 -0.32 -5.33
C SER A 16 -8.45 -0.93 -4.62
N PHE A 17 -8.61 -2.09 -4.00
CA PHE A 17 -7.52 -2.86 -3.38
C PHE A 17 -6.50 -3.27 -4.42
N LEU A 18 -6.95 -3.90 -5.51
CA LEU A 18 -6.07 -4.31 -6.60
C LEU A 18 -5.33 -3.13 -7.21
N LEU A 19 -6.02 -2.00 -7.40
CA LEU A 19 -5.42 -0.77 -7.89
C LEU A 19 -4.33 -0.26 -6.95
N MET A 20 -4.57 -0.28 -5.62
CA MET A 20 -3.59 0.15 -4.64
C MET A 20 -2.39 -0.79 -4.58
N VAL A 21 -2.59 -2.11 -4.71
CA VAL A 21 -1.48 -3.08 -4.85
C VAL A 21 -0.63 -2.74 -6.08
N VAL A 22 -1.27 -2.57 -7.23
CA VAL A 22 -0.59 -2.24 -8.49
C VAL A 22 0.22 -0.95 -8.36
N ILE A 23 -0.38 0.12 -7.85
CA ILE A 23 0.30 1.42 -7.66
C ILE A 23 1.41 1.34 -6.61
N SER A 24 1.28 0.47 -5.62
CA SER A 24 2.28 0.39 -4.54
C SER A 24 3.50 -0.44 -4.92
N PHE A 25 3.31 -1.48 -5.75
CA PHE A 25 4.33 -2.49 -6.03
C PHE A 25 4.96 -2.39 -7.43
N ILE A 26 4.28 -1.81 -8.42
CA ILE A 26 4.83 -1.70 -9.79
C ILE A 26 5.75 -0.48 -9.94
N PRO A 27 5.31 0.76 -9.65
CA PRO A 27 6.19 1.91 -9.77
C PRO A 27 7.14 2.04 -8.58
N GLN A 28 8.31 2.65 -8.81
CA GLN A 28 9.34 2.91 -7.80
C GLN A 28 8.98 4.11 -6.90
N ILE A 29 7.82 4.04 -6.24
CA ILE A 29 7.36 5.12 -5.36
C ILE A 29 7.96 4.95 -3.95
N GLU A 30 8.85 5.86 -3.55
CA GLU A 30 9.52 5.88 -2.24
C GLU A 30 8.62 6.45 -1.12
N LEU A 31 7.54 5.74 -0.78
CA LEU A 31 6.56 6.16 0.22
C LEU A 31 6.73 5.53 1.60
N TYR A 32 7.43 4.40 1.69
CA TYR A 32 7.41 3.55 2.87
C TYR A 32 8.71 3.70 3.65
N GLU A 33 8.64 4.27 4.85
CA GLU A 33 9.83 4.45 5.69
C GLU A 33 10.34 3.11 6.22
N CYS A 34 11.62 2.84 5.98
CA CYS A 34 12.34 1.68 6.47
C CYS A 34 13.49 2.11 7.40
N HIS A 35 13.82 1.26 8.35
CA HIS A 35 15.02 1.29 9.16
C HIS A 35 16.06 0.38 8.53
N PHE A 36 17.29 0.88 8.40
CA PHE A 36 18.43 0.17 7.87
C PHE A 36 19.43 -0.04 8.98
N TYR A 37 19.79 -1.28 9.21
CA TYR A 37 20.79 -1.66 10.19
C TYR A 37 21.99 -2.30 9.50
N TYR A 38 23.16 -1.69 9.71
CA TYR A 38 24.44 -2.21 9.30
C TYR A 38 25.38 -2.29 10.50
N LYS A 39 26.00 -3.45 10.68
CA LYS A 39 27.00 -3.68 11.71
C LYS A 39 28.19 -4.39 11.10
N ASP A 40 29.31 -3.69 11.03
CA ASP A 40 30.57 -4.23 10.50
C ASP A 40 31.68 -3.94 11.49
N GLY A 41 31.75 -4.80 12.53
CA GLY A 41 32.83 -5.01 13.52
C GLY A 41 33.34 -3.82 14.36
N VAL A 42 33.34 -2.63 13.78
CA VAL A 42 33.99 -1.38 14.16
C VAL A 42 33.01 -0.20 14.05
N GLN A 43 32.01 -0.27 13.17
CA GLN A 43 31.00 0.78 12.99
C GLN A 43 29.58 0.20 12.91
N GLU A 44 28.65 0.89 13.58
CA GLU A 44 27.21 0.64 13.50
C GLU A 44 26.55 1.81 12.78
N LEU A 45 25.89 1.54 11.65
CA LEU A 45 25.09 2.52 10.93
C LEU A 45 23.61 2.13 11.10
N ASP A 46 22.87 3.01 11.77
CA ASP A 46 21.42 2.93 11.93
C ASP A 46 20.82 4.22 11.37
N PHE A 47 20.02 4.10 10.30
CA PHE A 47 19.33 5.24 9.72
C PHE A 47 17.97 4.85 9.13
N LYS A 48 17.11 5.87 8.98
CA LYS A 48 15.79 5.74 8.36
C LYS A 48 15.80 6.32 6.96
N LYS A 49 15.20 5.62 6.01
CA LYS A 49 15.02 6.11 4.64
C LYS A 49 13.72 5.57 4.06
N ASN A 50 13.08 6.36 3.20
CA ASN A 50 11.92 5.90 2.45
C ASN A 50 12.34 4.95 1.31
N MET A 51 11.56 3.89 1.13
CA MET A 51 11.73 2.87 0.12
C MET A 51 10.44 2.66 -0.66
N SER A 52 10.59 2.14 -1.88
CA SER A 52 9.49 1.59 -2.65
C SER A 52 9.27 0.11 -2.33
N LEU A 53 8.02 -0.35 -2.36
CA LEU A 53 7.71 -1.78 -2.26
C LEU A 53 8.15 -2.57 -3.49
N SER A 54 8.31 -1.91 -4.64
CA SER A 54 8.87 -2.52 -5.85
C SER A 54 10.26 -3.12 -5.60
N TYR A 55 11.05 -2.54 -4.68
CA TYR A 55 12.36 -3.06 -4.30
C TYR A 55 12.28 -4.44 -3.62
N PHE A 56 11.21 -4.71 -2.87
CA PHE A 56 10.97 -6.04 -2.28
C PHE A 56 10.56 -7.08 -3.32
N LEU A 57 10.08 -6.66 -4.48
CA LEU A 57 9.86 -7.53 -5.65
C LEU A 57 11.10 -7.64 -6.55
N GLY A 58 12.17 -6.94 -6.19
CA GLY A 58 13.44 -6.90 -6.91
C GLY A 58 13.47 -6.02 -8.15
N TYR A 59 12.53 -5.08 -8.26
CA TYR A 59 12.53 -4.10 -9.33
C TYR A 59 13.06 -2.76 -8.84
N GLY A 60 14.12 -2.24 -9.46
CA GLY A 60 14.44 -0.80 -9.39
C GLY A 60 15.48 -0.33 -8.38
N TYR A 61 16.12 -1.23 -7.63
CA TYR A 61 17.28 -0.88 -6.81
C TYR A 61 18.48 -1.74 -7.17
N ASP A 62 19.67 -1.21 -6.92
CA ASP A 62 20.89 -1.98 -7.00
C ASP A 62 20.92 -2.99 -5.84
N MET A 63 20.73 -4.27 -6.18
CA MET A 63 20.72 -5.36 -5.20
C MET A 63 22.05 -5.45 -4.45
N GLU A 64 23.14 -5.00 -5.05
CA GLU A 64 24.45 -4.93 -4.39
C GLU A 64 24.41 -3.92 -3.24
N ALA A 65 23.75 -2.76 -3.41
CA ALA A 65 23.60 -1.77 -2.35
C ALA A 65 22.71 -2.26 -1.20
N LEU A 66 21.70 -3.10 -1.48
CA LEU A 66 20.86 -3.73 -0.46
C LEU A 66 21.60 -4.82 0.32
N SER A 67 22.46 -5.58 -0.36
CA SER A 67 23.27 -6.65 0.24
C SER A 67 24.26 -6.14 1.30
N LEU A 68 24.58 -4.85 1.27
CA LEU A 68 25.38 -4.20 2.29
C LEU A 68 24.66 -4.16 3.64
N TYR A 69 23.33 -4.14 3.70
CA TYR A 69 22.59 -4.05 4.96
C TYR A 69 22.22 -5.43 5.49
N GLN A 70 22.45 -5.67 6.79
CA GLN A 70 22.06 -6.93 7.44
C GLN A 70 20.55 -7.05 7.63
N THR A 71 19.90 -5.93 7.98
CA THR A 71 18.47 -5.91 8.26
C THR A 71 17.84 -4.64 7.70
N ILE A 72 16.73 -4.83 6.99
CA ILE A 72 15.87 -3.75 6.48
C ILE A 72 14.47 -4.06 6.96
N ASP A 73 13.95 -3.21 7.83
CA ASP A 73 12.63 -3.38 8.42
C ASP A 73 11.79 -2.13 8.23
N PHE A 74 10.49 -2.30 7.97
CA PHE A 74 9.58 -1.15 7.97
C PHE A 74 9.51 -0.55 9.37
N THR A 75 9.63 0.78 9.44
CA THR A 75 9.33 1.50 10.67
C THR A 75 7.84 1.38 10.98
N TRP A 76 7.44 1.77 12.20
CA TRP A 76 6.02 1.88 12.52
C TRP A 76 5.26 2.77 11.52
N LYS A 77 5.89 3.87 11.07
CA LYS A 77 5.31 4.76 10.07
C LYS A 77 5.18 4.08 8.71
N GLY A 78 6.19 3.32 8.29
CA GLY A 78 6.16 2.53 7.06
C GLY A 78 5.03 1.48 7.07
N LYS A 79 4.90 0.72 8.17
CA LYS A 79 3.83 -0.27 8.35
C LYS A 79 2.44 0.36 8.35
N LEU A 80 2.30 1.52 9.00
CA LEU A 80 1.05 2.26 9.02
C LEU A 80 0.68 2.77 7.61
N MET A 81 1.65 3.33 6.88
CA MET A 81 1.44 3.82 5.51
C MET A 81 1.01 2.68 4.58
N PHE A 82 1.68 1.53 4.66
CA PHE A 82 1.31 0.31 3.96
C PHE A 82 -0.14 -0.09 4.22
N PHE A 83 -0.52 -0.17 5.50
CA PHE A 83 -1.88 -0.56 5.88
C PHE A 83 -2.93 0.46 5.42
N LEU A 84 -2.66 1.76 5.56
CA LEU A 84 -3.59 2.82 5.17
C LEU A 84 -3.81 2.87 3.66
N LEU A 85 -2.77 2.70 2.85
CA LEU A 85 -2.89 2.71 1.40
C LEU A 85 -3.55 1.43 0.88
N LEU A 86 -3.11 0.26 1.35
CA LEU A 86 -3.61 -1.01 0.82
C LEU A 86 -4.97 -1.40 1.35
N LEU A 87 -5.28 -1.09 2.62
CA LEU A 87 -6.56 -1.49 3.22
C LEU A 87 -7.43 -0.27 3.55
N GLY A 88 -6.86 0.77 4.15
CA GLY A 88 -7.60 1.96 4.56
C GLY A 88 -8.32 2.65 3.40
N PHE A 89 -7.60 2.95 2.32
CA PHE A 89 -8.17 3.65 1.17
C PHE A 89 -9.26 2.83 0.46
N PRO A 90 -9.05 1.54 0.09
CA PRO A 90 -10.11 0.72 -0.49
C PRO A 90 -11.32 0.55 0.42
N LEU A 91 -11.12 0.41 1.75
CA LEU A 91 -12.22 0.37 2.72
C LEU A 91 -13.03 1.66 2.69
N LEU A 92 -12.38 2.83 2.77
CA LEU A 92 -13.06 4.13 2.72
C LEU A 92 -13.84 4.35 1.42
N VAL A 93 -13.26 4.00 0.28
CA VAL A 93 -13.92 4.12 -1.02
C VAL A 93 -15.16 3.21 -1.09
N SER A 94 -15.01 1.94 -0.69
CA SER A 94 -16.11 0.98 -0.70
C SER A 94 -17.23 1.38 0.26
N TYR A 95 -16.89 1.88 1.45
CA TYR A 95 -17.84 2.39 2.44
C TYR A 95 -18.62 3.60 1.94
N ARG A 96 -17.92 4.59 1.34
CA ARG A 96 -18.58 5.77 0.76
C ARG A 96 -19.57 5.37 -0.34
N PHE A 97 -19.23 4.37 -1.14
CA PHE A 97 -20.12 3.87 -2.17
C PHE A 97 -21.34 3.14 -1.58
N ALA A 98 -21.13 2.31 -0.55
CA ALA A 98 -22.22 1.65 0.16
C ALA A 98 -23.21 2.66 0.76
N LEU A 99 -22.71 3.73 1.37
CA LEU A 99 -23.53 4.79 1.94
C LEU A 99 -24.37 5.50 0.86
N ARG A 100 -23.74 5.83 -0.28
CA ARG A 100 -24.44 6.43 -1.43
C ARG A 100 -25.55 5.53 -1.97
N ASN A 101 -25.30 4.22 -2.08
CA ASN A 101 -26.32 3.27 -2.53
C ASN A 101 -27.49 3.17 -1.55
N LYS A 102 -27.21 3.18 -0.24
CA LYS A 102 -28.25 3.15 0.79
C LYS A 102 -29.16 4.39 0.70
N LEU A 103 -28.57 5.57 0.57
CA LEU A 103 -29.30 6.84 0.43
C LEU A 103 -30.14 6.87 -0.85
N LYS A 104 -29.59 6.40 -1.97
CA LYS A 104 -30.32 6.34 -3.24
C LYS A 104 -31.56 5.45 -3.14
N ASN A 105 -31.44 4.27 -2.51
CA ASN A 105 -32.56 3.35 -2.38
C ASN A 105 -33.69 3.90 -1.49
N GLN A 106 -33.38 4.76 -0.51
CA GLN A 106 -34.41 5.40 0.33
C GLN A 106 -35.26 6.39 -0.47
N ASN A 107 -34.62 7.21 -1.32
CA ASN A 107 -35.29 8.22 -2.15
C ASN A 107 -36.14 7.63 -3.30
N GLU A 108 -35.98 6.36 -3.65
CA GLU A 108 -36.79 5.68 -4.68
C GLU A 108 -38.05 4.99 -4.10
N THR A 109 -38.17 4.94 -2.77
CA THR A 109 -39.32 4.38 -2.03
C THR A 109 -40.28 5.42 -1.45
N GLU A 110 -39.93 6.72 -1.56
CA GLU A 110 -40.80 7.86 -1.25
C GLU A 110 -41.46 8.40 -2.54
#